data_AF-A0A4Y2FC34-F1
#
_entry.id   AF-A0A4Y2FC34-F1
#
_cell.length_a   1.000
_cell.length_b   1.000
_cell.length_c   1.000
_cell.angle_alpha   90.00
_cell.angle_beta   90.00
_cell.angle_gamma   90.00
#
_symmetry.space_group_name_H-M   'P 1'
#
loop_
_entity.id
_entity.type
_entity.pdbx_description
1 polymer ?
#
loop_
_entity_poly.entity_id
_entity_poly.type
_entity_poly.pdbx_seq_one_letter_code
_entity_poly.pdbx_strand_id
1 'polypeptide(L)'
;MICIIKQLLRKVLGRACVTYEEMVTLLCECENAVNGRPLTYLYDDPNELRAIKPSDFIHDIKGNKTVDLDIIDTKHLRKRIRYLQNLRCQLRRRF
;
A
#
# COMPACT_ATOMS: atom_id res chain seq x y z
N MET A 1 6.12 -4.44 -13.27
CA MET A 1 7.03 -3.25 -13.28
C MET A 1 8.14 -3.33 -14.32
N ILE A 2 8.83 -4.46 -14.51
CA ILE A 2 10.00 -4.58 -15.41
C ILE A 2 9.76 -4.01 -16.83
N CYS A 3 8.63 -4.32 -17.47
CA CYS A 3 8.33 -3.81 -18.82
C CYS A 3 8.20 -2.28 -18.85
N ILE A 4 7.53 -1.70 -17.85
CA ILE A 4 7.30 -0.25 -17.73
C ILE A 4 8.63 0.48 -17.54
N ILE A 5 9.49 -0.02 -16.64
CA ILE A 5 10.82 0.55 -16.39
C ILE A 5 11.66 0.52 -17.66
N LYS A 6 11.72 -0.63 -18.35
CA LYS A 6 12.47 -0.75 -19.62
C LYS A 6 11.98 0.23 -20.69
N GLN A 7 10.66 0.45 -20.79
CA GLN A 7 10.09 1.41 -21.75
C GLN A 7 10.41 2.86 -21.37
N LEU A 8 10.31 3.21 -20.08
CA LEU A 8 10.68 4.54 -19.57
C LEU A 8 12.16 4.83 -19.85
N LEU A 9 13.06 3.93 -19.46
CA LEU A 9 14.49 4.09 -19.69
C LEU A 9 14.81 4.23 -21.18
N ARG A 10 14.19 3.44 -22.06
CA ARG A 10 14.38 3.59 -23.52
C ARG A 10 13.93 4.97 -24.03
N LYS A 11 12.84 5.52 -23.51
CA LYS A 11 12.33 6.84 -23.89
C LYS A 11 13.19 7.98 -23.35
N VAL A 12 13.69 7.85 -22.11
CA VAL A 12 14.47 8.89 -21.43
C VAL A 12 15.93 8.90 -21.88
N LEU A 13 16.58 7.74 -21.88
CA LEU A 13 18.01 7.65 -22.20
C LEU A 13 18.29 7.70 -23.70
N GLY A 14 17.40 7.14 -24.54
CA GLY A 14 17.62 7.08 -25.99
C GLY A 14 18.98 6.43 -26.35
N ARG A 15 19.95 7.25 -26.78
CA ARG A 15 21.33 6.84 -27.10
C ARG A 15 22.39 7.37 -26.12
N ALA A 16 21.98 8.01 -25.03
CA ALA A 16 22.89 8.51 -24.01
C ALA A 16 23.61 7.36 -23.30
N CYS A 17 24.89 7.57 -23.01
CA CYS A 17 25.67 6.71 -22.14
C CYS A 17 25.79 7.41 -20.79
N VAL A 18 25.33 6.75 -19.74
CA VAL A 18 25.34 7.27 -18.37
C VAL A 18 26.26 6.42 -17.51
N THR A 19 26.86 7.07 -16.51
CA THR A 19 27.64 6.40 -15.48
C THR A 19 26.75 5.55 -14.58
N TYR A 20 27.38 4.70 -13.77
CA TYR A 20 26.67 3.86 -12.82
C TYR A 20 25.81 4.68 -11.84
N GLU A 21 26.38 5.74 -11.25
CA GLU A 21 25.68 6.60 -10.28
C GLU A 21 24.49 7.33 -10.90
N GLU A 22 24.65 7.82 -12.14
CA GLU A 22 23.56 8.43 -12.90
C GLU A 22 22.46 7.41 -13.21
N MET A 23 22.82 6.18 -13.58
CA MET A 23 21.86 5.11 -13.83
C MET A 23 21.08 4.73 -12.57
N VAL A 24 21.75 4.65 -11.41
CA VAL A 24 21.09 4.37 -10.12
C VAL A 24 20.07 5.46 -9.81
N THR A 25 20.46 6.72 -9.98
CA THR A 25 19.58 7.87 -9.74
C THR A 25 18.34 7.82 -10.66
N LEU A 26 18.55 7.58 -11.96
CA LEU A 26 17.45 7.45 -12.93
C LEU A 26 16.50 6.29 -12.60
N LEU A 27 17.03 5.18 -12.10
CA LEU A 27 16.21 4.03 -11.68
C LEU A 27 15.36 4.39 -10.46
N CYS A 28 15.90 5.10 -9.48
CA CYS A 28 15.14 5.60 -8.32
C CYS A 28 14.01 6.56 -8.74
N GLU A 29 14.28 7.46 -9.68
CA GLU A 29 13.25 8.36 -10.22
C GLU A 29 12.16 7.60 -10.96
N CYS A 30 12.53 6.62 -11.78
CA CYS A 30 11.59 5.75 -12.48
C CYS A 30 10.72 4.96 -11.50
N GLU A 31 11.32 4.40 -10.46
CA GLU A 31 10.61 3.69 -9.40
C GLU A 31 9.57 4.60 -8.73
N ASN A 32 9.99 5.79 -8.29
CA ASN A 32 9.10 6.74 -7.62
C ASN A 32 7.94 7.17 -8.54
N ALA A 33 8.22 7.43 -9.82
CA ALA A 33 7.20 7.79 -10.79
C ALA A 33 6.18 6.66 -11.02
N VAL A 34 6.64 5.41 -11.14
CA VAL A 34 5.76 4.25 -11.36
C VAL A 34 4.97 3.93 -10.10
N ASN A 35 5.61 3.92 -8.94
CA ASN A 35 4.98 3.58 -7.66
C ASN A 35 4.08 4.68 -7.12
N GLY A 36 4.33 5.94 -7.47
CA GLY A 36 3.50 7.09 -7.11
C GLY A 36 2.34 7.37 -8.07
N ARG A 37 2.23 6.65 -9.18
CA ARG A 37 1.16 6.87 -10.17
C ARG A 37 -0.20 6.39 -9.62
N PRO A 38 -1.26 7.22 -9.67
CA PRO A 38 -2.59 6.78 -9.26
C PRO A 38 -3.14 5.69 -10.20
N LEU A 39 -3.69 4.61 -9.61
CA LEU A 39 -4.41 3.53 -10.29
C LEU A 39 -5.91 3.80 -10.39
N THR A 40 -6.39 4.76 -9.61
CA THR A 40 -7.80 5.16 -9.52
C THR A 40 -7.93 6.64 -9.91
N TYR A 41 -9.17 7.08 -10.14
CA TYR A 41 -9.46 8.45 -10.49
C TYR A 41 -8.96 9.42 -9.40
N LEU A 42 -8.43 10.56 -9.84
CA LEU A 42 -8.07 11.67 -8.96
C LEU A 42 -9.30 12.55 -8.80
N TYR A 43 -9.84 12.60 -7.59
CA TYR A 43 -10.90 13.54 -7.23
C TYR A 43 -10.28 14.90 -6.88
N ASP A 44 -10.94 15.98 -7.32
CA ASP A 44 -10.54 17.36 -6.98
C ASP A 44 -11.05 17.79 -5.59
N ASP A 45 -11.98 17.03 -4.99
CA ASP A 45 -12.54 17.33 -3.69
C ASP A 45 -11.62 16.79 -2.56
N PRO A 46 -11.13 17.66 -1.64
CA PRO A 46 -10.30 17.25 -0.52
C PRO A 46 -11.02 16.34 0.51
N ASN A 47 -12.35 16.22 0.46
CA ASN A 47 -13.13 15.34 1.33
C ASN A 47 -13.31 13.92 0.78
N GLU A 48 -12.91 13.65 -0.47
CA GLU A 48 -13.08 12.36 -1.11
C GLU A 48 -11.87 11.42 -0.95
N LEU A 49 -12.10 10.14 -1.23
CA LEU A 49 -11.12 9.07 -1.05
C LEU A 49 -9.87 9.34 -1.92
N ARG A 50 -8.70 9.42 -1.28
CA ARG A 50 -7.40 9.54 -1.95
C ARG A 50 -7.22 8.42 -2.98
N ALA A 51 -6.77 8.80 -4.18
CA ALA A 51 -6.45 7.84 -5.23
C ALA A 51 -5.37 6.84 -4.80
N ILE A 52 -5.68 5.56 -4.94
CA ILE A 52 -4.80 4.42 -4.64
C ILE A 52 -3.65 4.42 -5.65
N LYS A 53 -2.42 4.29 -5.16
CA LYS A 53 -1.17 4.17 -5.93
C LYS A 53 -0.55 2.79 -5.68
N PRO A 54 0.30 2.25 -6.58
CA PRO A 54 0.97 0.96 -6.35
C PRO A 54 1.76 0.91 -5.05
N SER A 55 2.36 2.03 -4.64
CA SER A 55 3.07 2.15 -3.36
C SER A 55 2.21 1.81 -2.15
N ASP A 56 0.90 2.02 -2.23
CA ASP A 56 -0.03 1.82 -1.12
C ASP A 56 -0.30 0.33 -0.82
N PHE A 57 0.08 -0.56 -1.74
CA PHE A 57 0.01 -2.02 -1.53
C PHE A 57 1.31 -2.61 -0.96
N ILE A 58 2.41 -1.88 -1.08
CA ILE A 58 3.75 -2.34 -0.67
C ILE A 58 4.10 -1.75 0.70
N HIS A 59 3.76 -0.49 0.92
CA HIS A 59 3.98 0.20 2.18
C HIS A 59 2.74 0.10 3.06
N ASP A 60 2.98 -0.10 4.35
CA ASP A 60 1.91 -0.06 5.35
C ASP A 60 1.29 1.35 5.33
N ILE A 61 -0.02 1.43 5.08
CA ILE A 61 -0.73 2.71 4.95
C ILE A 61 -0.85 3.33 6.35
N LYS A 62 0.19 4.06 6.77
CA LYS A 62 0.13 4.87 7.99
C LYS A 62 -0.81 6.05 7.76
N GLY A 63 -2.11 5.85 7.97
CA GLY A 63 -3.06 6.95 8.15
C GLY A 63 -4.42 6.82 7.47
N ASN A 64 -4.65 5.88 6.55
CA ASN A 64 -5.98 5.66 5.98
C ASN A 64 -6.51 4.30 6.42
N LYS A 65 -6.98 4.32 7.66
CA LYS A 65 -8.06 3.44 8.09
C LYS A 65 -9.22 3.66 7.13
N THR A 66 -9.53 2.68 6.30
CA THR A 66 -10.87 2.55 5.75
C THR A 66 -11.81 2.45 6.95
N VAL A 67 -12.27 3.61 7.44
CA VAL A 67 -12.94 3.74 8.74
C VAL A 67 -14.08 2.73 8.84
N ASP A 68 -14.78 2.49 7.74
CA ASP A 68 -15.85 1.51 7.64
C ASP A 68 -15.39 0.06 7.83
N LEU A 69 -14.32 -0.38 7.16
CA LEU A 69 -13.79 -1.75 7.32
C LEU A 69 -13.19 -1.94 8.71
N ASP A 70 -12.51 -0.93 9.26
CA ASP A 70 -11.96 -0.99 10.62
C ASP A 70 -13.05 -1.04 11.69
N ILE A 71 -14.17 -0.33 11.49
CA ILE A 71 -15.32 -0.40 12.40
C ILE A 71 -15.95 -1.80 12.36
N ILE A 72 -16.09 -2.39 11.17
CA ILE A 72 -16.67 -3.73 11.00
C ILE A 72 -15.73 -4.78 11.61
N ASP A 73 -14.45 -4.78 11.23
CA ASP A 73 -13.47 -5.75 11.69
C ASP A 73 -13.26 -5.65 13.21
N THR A 74 -13.10 -4.44 13.77
CA THR A 74 -12.95 -4.28 15.22
C THR A 74 -14.16 -4.74 16.03
N LYS A 75 -15.39 -4.68 15.48
CA LYS A 75 -16.59 -5.22 16.14
C LYS A 75 -16.60 -6.76 16.10
N HIS A 76 -16.25 -7.36 14.95
CA HIS A 76 -16.19 -8.82 14.80
C HIS A 76 -15.04 -9.44 15.61
N LEU A 77 -13.86 -8.83 15.57
CA LEU A 77 -12.70 -9.23 16.35
C LEU A 77 -12.98 -9.18 17.85
N ARG A 78 -13.69 -8.13 18.33
CA ARG A 78 -14.14 -8.04 19.73
C ARG A 78 -15.08 -9.17 20.14
N LYS A 79 -16.01 -9.57 19.28
CA LYS A 79 -16.91 -10.73 19.54
C LYS A 79 -16.11 -12.03 19.64
N ARG A 80 -15.20 -12.29 18.70
CA ARG A 80 -14.39 -13.51 18.67
C ARG A 80 -13.44 -13.62 19.85
N ILE A 81 -12.76 -12.51 20.21
CA ILE A 81 -11.88 -12.45 21.38
C ILE A 81 -12.68 -12.70 22.66
N ARG A 82 -13.85 -12.09 22.80
CA ARG A 82 -14.74 -12.33 23.97
C ARG A 82 -15.20 -13.78 24.06
N TYR A 83 -15.54 -14.40 22.93
CA TYR A 83 -15.88 -15.82 22.88
C TYR A 83 -14.72 -16.71 23.35
N LEU A 84 -13.51 -16.48 22.85
CA LEU A 84 -12.31 -17.24 23.26
C LEU A 84 -11.96 -17.03 24.73
N GLN A 85 -12.09 -15.81 25.24
CA GLN A 85 -11.92 -15.50 26.67
C GLN A 85 -12.92 -16.29 27.52
N ASN A 86 -14.19 -16.32 27.12
CA ASN A 86 -15.22 -17.07 27.83
C ASN A 86 -14.90 -18.58 27.83
N LEU A 87 -14.48 -19.13 26.69
CA LEU A 87 -14.08 -20.53 26.58
C LEU A 87 -12.87 -20.86 27.48
N ARG A 88 -11.87 -19.97 27.54
CA ARG A 88 -10.72 -20.11 28.46
C ARG A 88 -11.15 -20.06 29.93
N CYS A 89 -12.08 -19.18 30.28
CA CYS A 89 -12.64 -19.12 31.63
C CYS A 89 -13.42 -20.38 32.01
N GLN A 90 -14.17 -20.96 31.08
CA GLN A 90 -14.89 -22.21 31.31
C GLN A 90 -13.94 -23.39 31.51
N LEU A 91 -12.87 -23.48 30.70
CA LEU A 91 -11.84 -24.51 30.89
C LEU A 91 -11.15 -24.39 32.25
N ARG A 92 -10.77 -23.17 32.65
CA ARG A 92 -10.17 -22.89 33.98
C ARG A 92 -11.09 -23.10 35.18
N ARG A 93 -12.39 -23.31 34.96
CA ARG A 93 -13.34 -23.64 36.04
C ARG A 93 -13.57 -25.14 36.15
N ARG A 94 -13.21 -25.91 35.11
CA ARG A 94 -13.37 -27.36 35.06
C ARG A 94 -12.13 -28.12 35.55
N PHE A 95 -10.98 -27.46 35.58
CA PHE A 95 -9.72 -27.90 36.18
C PHE A 95 -9.31 -26.86 37.21
#